data_AF-A0A3S9CML6-F1
#
_entry.id   AF-A0A3S9CML6-F1
#
_cell.length_a   1.000
_cell.length_b   1.000
_cell.length_c   1.000
_cell.angle_alpha   90.00
_cell.angle_beta   90.00
_cell.angle_gamma   90.00
#
_symmetry.space_group_name_H-M   'P 1'
#
loop_
_entity.id
_entity.type
_entity.pdbx_description
1 polymer ?
#
loop_
_entity_poly.entity_id
_entity_poly.type
_entity_poly.pdbx_seq_one_letter_code
_entity_poly.pdbx_strand_id
1 'polypeptide(L)'
;MMTVIKTEGGFAVVAAGEMLAGPFPTNAEAWRVLDRLEGQPISPAEKRADWISNKILAAGPKPKEPKSARDEKKRTKKMKRAAAKAPRWVRDIAAAKFDPQVHRKHREWQLGTFGAASDVRRIDPADYLASRKEGQ
;
A
#
# COMPACT_ATOMS: atom_id res chain seq x y z
N MET A 1 -7.42 -36.57 -23.36
CA MET A 1 -8.52 -36.21 -22.44
C MET A 1 -7.90 -35.95 -21.08
N MET A 2 -8.15 -34.77 -20.50
CA MET A 2 -7.64 -34.41 -19.18
C MET A 2 -8.64 -34.89 -18.11
N THR A 3 -8.15 -35.44 -17.00
CA THR A 3 -9.01 -36.00 -15.95
C THR A 3 -8.43 -35.72 -14.57
N VAL A 4 -9.30 -35.59 -13.57
CA VAL A 4 -8.90 -35.46 -12.17
C VAL A 4 -8.80 -36.85 -11.54
N ILE A 5 -7.65 -37.19 -10.97
CA ILE A 5 -7.43 -38.45 -10.26
C ILE A 5 -7.08 -38.20 -8.78
N LYS A 6 -7.41 -39.16 -7.93
CA LYS A 6 -7.02 -39.15 -6.52
C LYS A 6 -5.64 -39.81 -6.37
N THR A 7 -4.71 -39.11 -5.72
CA THR A 7 -3.34 -39.53 -5.43
C THR A 7 -3.12 -39.59 -3.91
N GLU A 8 -2.01 -40.18 -3.46
CA GLU A 8 -1.71 -40.34 -2.01
C GLU A 8 -1.65 -39.01 -1.24
N GLY A 9 -1.37 -37.90 -1.93
CA GLY A 9 -1.29 -36.56 -1.35
C GLY A 9 -2.49 -35.64 -1.64
N GLY A 10 -3.55 -36.13 -2.30
CA GLY A 10 -4.72 -35.30 -2.65
C GLY A 10 -5.27 -35.57 -4.05
N PHE A 11 -5.64 -34.52 -4.78
CA PHE A 11 -6.18 -34.61 -6.13
C PHE A 11 -5.19 -34.03 -7.14
N ALA A 12 -4.98 -34.72 -8.26
CA ALA A 12 -4.09 -34.28 -9.32
C ALA A 12 -4.83 -34.25 -10.67
N VAL A 13 -4.48 -33.30 -11.52
CA VAL A 13 -4.95 -33.21 -12.90
C VAL A 13 -3.95 -33.92 -13.79
N VAL A 14 -4.41 -34.92 -14.53
CA VAL A 14 -3.57 -35.77 -15.40
C VAL A 14 -4.09 -35.72 -16.83
N ALA A 15 -3.16 -35.65 -17.79
CA ALA A 15 -3.45 -35.79 -19.22
C ALA A 15 -2.58 -36.90 -19.80
N ALA A 16 -3.21 -37.88 -20.45
CA ALA A 16 -2.51 -38.97 -21.14
C ALA A 16 -1.45 -39.73 -20.27
N GLY A 17 -1.64 -39.76 -18.95
CA GLY A 17 -0.72 -40.41 -18.00
C GLY A 17 0.32 -39.48 -17.39
N GLU A 18 0.44 -38.24 -17.85
CA GLU A 18 1.35 -37.23 -17.27
C GLU A 18 0.62 -36.31 -16.29
N MET A 19 1.27 -36.06 -15.14
CA MET A 19 0.77 -35.16 -14.11
C MET A 19 1.00 -33.70 -14.53
N LEU A 20 -0.09 -32.99 -14.83
CA LEU A 20 -0.05 -31.59 -15.25
C LEU A 20 -0.05 -30.62 -14.06
N ALA A 21 -0.83 -30.92 -13.02
CA ALA A 21 -0.95 -30.05 -11.84
C ALA A 21 -1.40 -30.83 -10.59
N GLY A 22 -0.84 -30.50 -9.43
CA GLY A 22 -1.18 -31.09 -8.13
C GLY A 22 0.07 -31.43 -7.30
N PRO A 23 -0.09 -32.10 -6.14
CA PRO A 23 -1.34 -32.54 -5.53
C PRO A 23 -2.09 -31.38 -4.84
N PHE A 24 -3.38 -31.25 -5.13
CA PHE A 24 -4.29 -30.29 -4.50
C PHE A 24 -4.98 -30.93 -3.30
N PRO A 25 -5.19 -30.17 -2.20
CA PRO A 25 -5.84 -30.70 -1.01
C PRO A 25 -7.33 -30.99 -1.24
N THR A 26 -7.99 -30.34 -2.21
CA THR A 26 -9.42 -30.53 -2.49
C THR A 26 -9.73 -30.89 -3.94
N ASN A 27 -10.79 -31.70 -4.12
CA ASN A 27 -11.28 -32.08 -5.45
C ASN A 27 -11.74 -30.84 -6.25
N ALA A 28 -12.39 -29.89 -5.57
CA ALA A 28 -12.88 -28.66 -6.18
C ALA A 28 -11.75 -27.79 -6.76
N GLU A 29 -10.59 -27.74 -6.10
CA GLU A 29 -9.41 -27.03 -6.65
C GLU A 29 -8.85 -27.72 -7.88
N ALA A 30 -8.79 -29.06 -7.89
CA ALA A 30 -8.34 -29.81 -9.06
C ALA A 30 -9.27 -29.61 -10.27
N TRP A 31 -10.60 -29.61 -10.06
CA TRP A 31 -11.56 -29.28 -11.12
C TRP A 31 -11.42 -27.83 -11.60
N ARG A 32 -11.21 -26.86 -10.70
CA ARG A 32 -10.95 -25.46 -11.10
C ARG A 32 -9.69 -25.30 -11.94
N VAL A 33 -8.64 -26.05 -11.65
CA VAL A 33 -7.40 -26.02 -12.42
C VAL A 33 -7.61 -26.68 -13.79
N LEU A 34 -8.35 -27.79 -13.84
CA LEU A 34 -8.77 -28.41 -15.09
C LEU A 34 -9.59 -27.42 -15.96
N ASP A 35 -10.60 -26.76 -15.38
CA ASP A 35 -11.45 -25.78 -16.09
C ASP A 35 -10.61 -24.62 -16.67
N ARG A 36 -9.58 -24.17 -15.93
CA ARG A 36 -8.64 -23.15 -16.42
C ARG A 36 -7.76 -23.65 -17.56
N LEU A 37 -7.30 -24.90 -17.50
CA LEU A 37 -6.50 -25.53 -18.56
C LEU A 37 -7.32 -25.75 -19.84
N GLU A 38 -8.63 -26.00 -19.69
CA GLU A 38 -9.57 -26.09 -20.82
C GLU A 38 -10.07 -24.72 -21.32
N GLY A 39 -9.63 -23.63 -20.69
CA GLY A 39 -9.91 -22.26 -21.13
C GLY A 39 -11.33 -21.76 -20.83
N GLN A 40 -12.05 -22.39 -19.90
CA GLN A 40 -13.37 -21.91 -19.47
C GLN A 40 -13.23 -20.90 -18.32
N PRO A 41 -13.66 -19.63 -18.50
CA PRO A 41 -13.61 -18.65 -17.42
C PRO A 41 -14.63 -19.01 -16.33
N ILE A 42 -14.16 -19.24 -15.11
CA ILE A 42 -14.96 -19.74 -13.97
C ILE A 42 -15.97 -18.69 -13.47
N SER A 43 -15.78 -17.41 -13.81
CA SER A 43 -16.71 -16.35 -13.43
C SER A 43 -16.68 -15.10 -14.34
N PRO A 44 -17.74 -14.27 -14.32
CA PRO A 44 -17.72 -12.95 -14.95
C PRO A 44 -16.60 -12.02 -14.45
N ALA A 45 -16.15 -12.20 -13.20
CA ALA A 45 -15.05 -11.43 -12.63
C ALA A 45 -13.70 -11.84 -13.25
N GLU A 46 -13.45 -13.15 -13.38
CA GLU A 46 -12.27 -13.67 -14.07
C GLU A 46 -12.26 -13.26 -15.54
N LYS A 47 -13.40 -13.33 -16.23
CA LYS A 47 -13.53 -12.83 -17.62
C LYS A 47 -13.18 -11.35 -17.76
N ARG A 48 -13.55 -10.50 -16.78
CA ARG A 48 -13.12 -9.08 -16.76
C ARG A 48 -11.63 -8.94 -16.50
N ALA A 49 -11.07 -9.73 -15.60
CA ALA A 49 -9.64 -9.71 -15.30
C ALA A 49 -8.83 -10.12 -16.53
N ASP A 50 -9.20 -11.21 -17.22
CA ASP A 50 -8.55 -11.66 -18.45
C ASP A 50 -8.64 -10.61 -19.56
N TRP A 51 -9.81 -10.00 -19.74
CA TRP A 51 -9.98 -8.89 -20.70
C TRP A 51 -9.08 -7.69 -20.36
N ILE A 52 -8.97 -7.30 -19.07
CA ILE A 52 -8.10 -6.21 -18.64
C ILE A 52 -6.63 -6.58 -18.85
N SER A 53 -6.22 -7.79 -18.45
CA SER A 53 -4.86 -8.30 -18.62
C SER A 53 -4.46 -8.33 -20.09
N ASN A 54 -5.30 -8.91 -20.95
CA ASN A 54 -5.08 -8.94 -22.40
C ASN A 54 -5.02 -7.53 -22.98
N LYS A 55 -5.87 -6.61 -22.51
CA LYS A 55 -5.85 -5.21 -22.95
C LYS A 55 -4.57 -4.49 -22.54
N ILE A 56 -4.04 -4.76 -21.34
CA ILE A 56 -2.79 -4.17 -20.84
C ILE A 56 -1.57 -4.78 -21.54
N LEU A 57 -1.56 -6.10 -21.71
CA LEU A 57 -0.47 -6.83 -22.39
C LEU A 57 -0.41 -6.46 -23.88
N ALA A 58 -1.55 -6.34 -24.55
CA ALA A 58 -1.61 -5.96 -25.96
C ALA A 58 -1.32 -4.47 -26.21
N ALA A 59 -1.74 -3.59 -25.29
CA ALA A 59 -1.53 -2.14 -25.44
C ALA A 59 -0.20 -1.65 -24.83
N GLY A 60 0.50 -2.49 -24.06
CA GLY A 60 1.62 -2.09 -23.23
C GLY A 60 1.21 -1.13 -22.09
N PRO A 61 2.14 -0.80 -21.18
CA PRO A 61 1.88 0.23 -20.17
C PRO A 61 1.59 1.56 -20.86
N LYS A 62 0.38 2.10 -20.65
CA LYS A 62 0.05 3.41 -21.20
C LYS A 62 1.02 4.47 -20.66
N PRO A 63 1.62 5.31 -21.52
CA PRO A 63 2.43 6.42 -21.06
C PRO A 63 1.57 7.30 -20.15
N LYS A 64 2.17 7.85 -19.07
CA LYS A 64 1.52 8.86 -18.23
C LYS A 64 1.32 10.11 -19.06
N GLU A 65 0.18 10.22 -19.73
CA GLU A 65 -0.19 11.43 -20.44
C GLU A 65 -0.37 12.58 -19.44
N PRO A 66 0.07 13.80 -19.80
CA PRO A 66 -0.21 14.97 -18.99
C PRO A 66 -1.72 15.14 -18.86
N LYS A 67 -2.18 15.43 -17.65
CA LYS A 67 -3.61 15.64 -17.40
C LYS A 67 -4.12 16.78 -18.28
N SER A 68 -5.31 16.60 -18.83
CA SER A 68 -5.91 17.63 -19.69
C SER A 68 -6.01 18.97 -18.95
N ALA A 69 -5.84 20.08 -19.66
CA ALA A 69 -5.99 21.43 -19.09
C ALA A 69 -7.36 21.60 -18.39
N ARG A 70 -8.38 20.86 -18.87
CA ARG A 70 -9.72 20.82 -18.27
C ARG A 70 -9.70 20.19 -16.87
N ASP A 71 -8.95 19.11 -16.67
CA ASP A 71 -8.87 18.43 -15.37
C ASP A 71 -8.03 19.23 -14.37
N GLU A 72 -6.99 19.90 -14.83
CA GLU A 72 -6.22 20.84 -14.02
C GLU A 72 -7.08 22.02 -13.56
N LYS A 73 -7.88 22.61 -14.46
CA LYS A 73 -8.84 23.66 -14.13
C LYS A 73 -9.91 23.20 -13.12
N LYS A 74 -10.37 21.95 -13.23
CA LYS A 74 -11.31 21.37 -12.25
C LYS A 74 -10.65 21.17 -10.89
N ARG A 75 -9.41 20.65 -10.84
CA ARG A 75 -8.67 20.44 -9.57
C ARG A 75 -8.37 21.76 -8.88
N THR A 76 -7.85 22.75 -9.60
CA THR A 76 -7.58 24.09 -9.05
C THR A 76 -8.84 24.76 -8.49
N LYS A 77 -9.98 24.66 -9.19
CA LYS A 77 -11.27 25.17 -8.69
C LYS A 77 -11.71 24.47 -7.39
N LYS A 78 -11.52 23.15 -7.28
CA LYS A 78 -11.80 22.40 -6.04
C LYS A 78 -10.86 22.81 -4.91
N MET A 79 -9.57 22.97 -5.20
CA MET A 79 -8.57 23.42 -4.22
C MET A 79 -8.87 24.83 -3.70
N LYS A 80 -9.19 25.79 -4.58
CA LYS A 80 -9.60 27.15 -4.17
C LYS A 80 -10.82 27.14 -3.25
N ARG A 81 -11.83 26.32 -3.56
CA ARG A 81 -13.02 26.17 -2.71
C ARG A 81 -12.69 25.56 -1.33
N ALA A 82 -11.83 24.55 -1.29
CA ALA A 82 -11.39 23.94 -0.04
C ALA A 82 -10.56 24.92 0.80
N ALA A 83 -9.63 25.65 0.18
CA ALA A 83 -8.87 26.71 0.82
C ALA A 83 -9.80 27.81 1.38
N ALA A 84 -10.88 28.16 0.67
CA ALA A 84 -11.93 29.08 1.12
C ALA A 84 -12.89 28.50 2.18
N LYS A 85 -12.79 27.20 2.51
CA LYS A 85 -13.49 26.58 3.66
C LYS A 85 -12.61 26.27 4.87
N ALA A 86 -11.28 26.33 4.74
CA ALA A 86 -10.35 26.13 5.85
C ALA A 86 -10.59 27.13 7.03
N PRO A 87 -10.31 26.74 8.29
CA PRO A 87 -10.29 27.69 9.41
C PRO A 87 -9.31 28.85 9.17
N ARG A 88 -9.57 30.04 9.75
CA ARG A 88 -8.71 31.24 9.57
C ARG A 88 -7.25 30.97 9.93
N TRP A 89 -7.00 30.31 11.06
CA TRP A 89 -5.64 29.95 11.49
C TRP A 89 -4.88 29.07 10.48
N VAL A 90 -5.58 28.23 9.71
CA VAL A 90 -4.99 27.42 8.62
C VAL A 90 -4.69 28.29 7.39
N ARG A 91 -5.56 29.25 7.06
CA ARG A 91 -5.31 30.20 5.96
C ARG A 91 -4.12 31.09 6.26
N ASP A 92 -4.00 31.59 7.48
CA ASP A 92 -2.96 32.54 7.86
C ASP A 92 -1.57 31.87 7.83
N ILE A 93 -1.48 30.60 8.24
CA ILE A 93 -0.24 29.78 8.14
C ILE A 93 0.07 29.41 6.68
N ALA A 94 -0.93 28.98 5.91
CA ALA A 94 -0.74 28.55 4.52
C ALA A 94 -0.41 29.72 3.58
N ALA A 95 -1.00 30.90 3.79
CA ALA A 95 -0.69 32.12 3.03
C ALA A 95 0.75 32.59 3.27
N ALA A 96 1.32 32.31 4.44
CA ALA A 96 2.69 32.70 4.76
C ALA A 96 3.76 31.71 4.25
N LYS A 97 3.44 30.41 4.05
CA LYS A 97 4.48 29.38 3.85
C LYS A 97 4.15 28.22 2.89
N PHE A 98 3.05 28.24 2.14
CA PHE A 98 2.74 27.12 1.24
C PHE A 98 3.52 27.23 -0.08
N ASP A 99 4.70 26.60 -0.12
CA ASP A 99 5.48 26.33 -1.33
C ASP A 99 5.16 24.91 -1.84
N PRO A 100 4.64 24.71 -3.06
CA PRO A 100 4.36 23.37 -3.58
C PRO A 100 5.61 22.54 -3.94
N GLN A 101 6.81 23.14 -4.02
CA GLN A 101 8.08 22.45 -4.33
C GLN A 101 8.99 22.23 -3.10
N VAL A 102 8.54 22.68 -1.92
CA VAL A 102 9.23 22.71 -0.60
C VAL A 102 10.69 22.18 -0.58
N HIS A 103 11.66 23.07 -0.82
CA HIS A 103 13.00 22.88 -0.26
C HIS A 103 13.00 23.34 1.20
N ARG A 104 12.75 22.42 2.15
CA ARG A 104 12.81 22.74 3.59
C ARG A 104 14.25 23.12 3.94
N LYS A 105 14.49 24.39 4.23
CA LYS A 105 15.73 24.81 4.89
C LYS A 105 15.69 24.27 6.33
N HIS A 106 16.33 23.13 6.56
CA HIS A 106 16.55 22.63 7.91
C HIS A 106 17.38 23.67 8.66
N ARG A 107 16.87 24.14 9.79
CA ARG A 107 17.60 25.04 10.69
C ARG A 107 18.48 24.19 11.60
N GLU A 108 19.50 23.60 11.01
CA GLU A 108 20.48 22.78 11.71
C GLU A 108 21.17 23.58 12.83
N TRP A 109 21.35 24.87 12.61
CA TRP A 109 21.93 25.82 13.58
C TRP A 109 21.06 26.09 14.82
N GLN A 110 19.75 25.79 14.80
CA GLN A 110 18.89 25.97 15.98
C GLN A 110 19.00 24.81 16.98
N LEU A 111 19.66 23.71 16.60
CA LEU A 111 19.89 22.61 17.53
C LEU A 111 21.04 22.89 18.50
N GLY A 112 21.84 23.93 18.24
CA GLY A 112 23.06 24.20 19.01
C GLY A 112 24.06 23.03 18.92
N THR A 113 25.26 23.23 19.46
CA THR A 113 26.09 22.07 19.82
C THR A 113 25.50 21.55 21.13
N PHE A 114 24.90 20.36 21.11
CA PHE A 114 24.59 19.68 22.37
C PHE A 114 25.89 19.61 23.16
N GLY A 115 25.94 20.25 24.33
CA GLY A 115 27.09 20.15 25.22
C GLY A 115 27.38 18.68 25.52
N ALA A 116 28.60 18.38 25.98
CA ALA A 116 28.93 17.03 26.40
C ALA A 116 27.80 16.48 27.28
N ALA A 117 27.27 15.30 26.93
CA ALA A 117 26.19 14.69 27.68
C ALA A 117 26.59 14.67 29.16
N SER A 118 25.76 15.25 30.02
CA SER A 118 26.01 15.21 31.46
C SER A 118 26.10 13.75 31.90
N ASP A 119 27.01 13.44 32.82
CA ASP A 119 27.12 12.09 33.38
C ASP A 119 25.75 11.59 33.85
N VAL A 120 25.40 10.38 33.39
CA VAL A 120 24.15 9.72 33.77
C VAL A 120 24.23 9.40 35.25
N ARG A 121 23.53 10.18 36.09
CA ARG A 121 23.38 9.88 37.51
C ARG A 121 22.58 8.58 37.64
N ARG A 122 23.22 7.54 38.19
CA ARG A 122 22.50 6.34 38.65
C ARG A 122 21.75 6.73 39.92
N ILE A 123 20.43 6.85 39.80
CA ILE A 123 19.54 7.08 40.93
C ILE A 123 19.07 5.71 41.41
N ASP A 124 19.23 5.42 42.70
CA ASP A 124 18.57 4.27 43.32
C ASP A 124 17.05 4.56 43.39
N PRO A 125 16.18 3.70 42.84
CA PRO A 125 14.74 3.93 42.87
C PRO A 125 14.18 4.03 44.30
N ALA A 126 14.83 3.46 45.31
CA ALA A 126 14.41 3.58 46.71
C ALA A 126 14.54 5.03 47.23
N ASP A 127 15.68 5.68 46.96
CA ASP A 127 15.96 7.06 47.38
C ASP A 127 15.06 8.08 46.68
N TYR A 128 14.74 7.83 45.40
CA TYR A 128 13.82 8.67 44.63
C TYR A 128 12.39 8.63 45.19
N LEU A 129 11.93 7.46 45.64
CA LEU A 129 10.59 7.31 46.23
C LEU A 129 10.51 7.93 47.63
N ALA A 130 11.59 7.87 48.41
CA ALA A 130 11.66 8.51 49.73
C ALA A 130 11.58 10.03 49.62
N SER A 131 12.40 10.65 48.76
CA SER A 131 12.40 12.11 48.57
C SER A 131 11.09 12.64 47.99
N ARG A 132 10.33 11.82 47.24
CA ARG A 132 9.00 12.19 46.72
C ARG A 132 7.90 12.16 47.80
N LYS A 133 8.09 11.45 48.92
CA LYS A 133 7.13 11.39 50.03
C LYS A 133 7.30 12.53 51.04
N GLU A 134 8.50 13.08 51.17
CA GLU A 134 8.78 14.20 52.09
C GLU A 134 8.32 15.57 51.54
N GLY A 135 7.99 15.65 50.25
CA GLY A 135 7.51 16.87 49.60
C GLY A 135 5.98 17.03 49.55
N GLN A 136 5.22 16.28 50.35
CA GLN A 136 3.76 16.43 50.52
C GLN A 136 3.41 16.96 51.91
#